data_AF-A0A0B8QAC5-F1
#
_entry.id   AF-A0A0B8QAC5-F1
#
_cell.length_a   1.000
_cell.length_b   1.000
_cell.length_c   1.000
_cell.angle_alpha   90.00
_cell.angle_beta   90.00
_cell.angle_gamma   90.00
#
_symmetry.space_group_name_H-M   'P 1'
#
loop_
_entity.id
_entity.type
_entity.pdbx_description
1 polymer ?
#
loop_
_entity_poly.entity_id
_entity_poly.type
_entity_poly.pdbx_seq_one_letter_code
_entity_poly.pdbx_strand_id
1 'polypeptide(L)'
;MTQAQSPKKANTAQSLKAAIKDCMQKDRFRLSKRIQGASRIKNEESRSAVFDEIALDIASSMMTVAQRQQNVPHIEYPEILPVSQKRDDIAKAILENQVVIVAGETGSGKTTQLPKICAEIGRGKFGVIGHTQPRRLAARSVASRIAEEMHTQLGEYVGYKVRFNDKVSENTQIKLMTDGILLAEIQHDRFLNQYDTIIIDEAHERSLNIDFILGYLKNVLPKRPDLKVIITSQPSTQSVFQSTLVMRQLSKFPVVPIRWTPAIVRFLAKMM
;
A
#
# COMPACT_ATOMS: atom_id res chain seq x y z
N MET A 1 -20.62 35.37 38.64
CA MET A 1 -21.01 34.11 37.99
C MET A 1 -19.78 33.55 37.29
N THR A 2 -19.13 32.59 37.94
CA THR A 2 -17.89 31.95 37.50
C THR A 2 -18.21 31.05 36.30
N GLN A 3 -17.70 31.40 35.12
CA GLN A 3 -17.75 30.51 33.97
C GLN A 3 -16.82 29.32 34.24
N ALA A 4 -17.41 28.15 34.46
CA ALA A 4 -16.68 26.89 34.52
C ALA A 4 -16.01 26.67 33.16
N GLN A 5 -14.67 26.76 33.14
CA GLN A 5 -13.88 26.28 32.03
C GLN A 5 -14.18 24.78 31.87
N SER A 6 -14.74 24.39 30.72
CA SER A 6 -14.85 22.99 30.33
C SER A 6 -13.48 22.32 30.52
N PRO A 7 -13.38 21.16 31.19
CA PRO A 7 -12.09 20.57 31.48
C PRO A 7 -11.37 20.28 30.16
N LYS A 8 -10.22 20.92 29.93
CA LYS A 8 -9.30 20.52 28.85
C LYS A 8 -9.04 19.03 29.07
N LYS A 9 -9.56 18.18 28.19
CA LYS A 9 -9.23 16.75 28.20
C LYS A 9 -7.71 16.64 28.08
N ALA A 10 -7.04 16.33 29.19
CA ALA A 10 -5.59 16.21 29.21
C ALA A 10 -5.15 15.11 28.24
N ASN A 11 -4.08 15.37 27.48
CA ASN A 11 -3.49 14.35 26.62
C ASN A 11 -2.87 13.26 27.50
N THR A 12 -3.35 12.03 27.34
CA THR A 12 -2.85 10.87 28.09
C THR A 12 -2.16 9.90 27.15
N ALA A 13 -1.30 9.04 27.69
CA ALA A 13 -0.67 7.98 26.91
C ALA A 13 -1.71 7.08 26.20
N GLN A 14 -2.87 6.85 26.84
CA GLN A 14 -3.96 6.05 26.26
C GLN A 14 -4.64 6.78 25.09
N SER A 15 -5.01 8.05 25.27
CA SER A 15 -5.67 8.83 24.21
C SER A 15 -4.75 9.03 23.00
N LEU A 16 -3.46 9.31 23.22
CA LEU A 16 -2.48 9.47 22.16
C LEU A 16 -2.22 8.14 21.42
N LYS A 17 -2.12 7.02 22.14
CA LYS A 17 -1.99 5.68 21.50
C LYS A 17 -3.20 5.34 20.63
N ALA A 18 -4.40 5.68 21.09
CA ALA A 18 -5.61 5.46 20.32
C ALA A 18 -5.65 6.30 19.02
N ALA A 19 -5.13 7.52 19.06
CA ALA A 19 -5.10 8.43 17.89
C ALA A 19 -4.07 8.03 16.82
N ILE A 20 -2.96 7.34 17.19
CA ILE A 20 -1.91 6.92 16.23
C ILE A 20 -2.45 6.10 15.05
N LYS A 21 -3.54 5.35 15.24
CA LYS A 21 -4.14 4.53 14.16
C LYS A 21 -4.64 5.36 12.98
N ASP A 22 -4.91 6.65 13.21
CA ASP A 22 -5.43 7.60 12.22
C ASP A 22 -4.32 8.48 11.62
N CYS A 23 -3.07 8.31 12.06
CA CYS A 23 -1.88 8.97 11.50
C CYS A 23 -1.37 8.25 10.23
N MET A 24 -0.53 8.96 9.47
CA MET A 24 0.29 8.37 8.41
C MET A 24 1.10 7.19 8.92
N GLN A 25 1.17 6.13 8.12
CA GLN A 25 1.84 4.87 8.41
C GLN A 25 3.29 5.06 8.86
N LYS A 26 4.03 5.93 8.17
CA LYS A 26 5.43 6.27 8.45
C LYS A 26 5.67 6.87 9.85
N ASP A 27 4.66 7.53 10.43
CA ASP A 27 4.79 8.23 11.70
C ASP A 27 4.47 7.35 12.91
N ARG A 28 3.64 6.30 12.72
CA ARG A 28 3.04 5.52 13.81
C ARG A 28 4.07 4.93 14.77
N PHE A 29 5.15 4.36 14.25
CA PHE A 29 6.18 3.74 15.07
C PHE A 29 6.94 4.77 15.92
N ARG A 30 7.39 5.87 15.31
CA ARG A 30 8.10 6.95 15.99
C ARG A 30 7.23 7.54 17.10
N LEU A 31 5.96 7.85 16.79
CA LEU A 31 5.01 8.41 17.74
C LEU A 31 4.72 7.45 18.90
N SER A 32 4.52 6.16 18.61
CA SER A 32 4.33 5.14 19.64
C SER A 32 5.51 5.05 20.60
N LYS A 33 6.75 5.10 20.07
CA LYS A 33 7.97 5.13 20.90
C LYS A 33 8.09 6.39 21.73
N ARG A 34 7.78 7.57 21.18
CA ARG A 34 7.75 8.83 21.93
C ARG A 34 6.76 8.80 23.08
N ILE A 35 5.54 8.28 22.87
CA ILE A 35 4.55 8.13 23.95
C ILE A 35 5.06 7.18 25.04
N GLN A 36 5.63 6.03 24.65
CA GLN A 36 6.20 5.08 25.61
C GLN A 36 7.33 5.70 26.44
N GLY A 37 8.20 6.49 25.80
CA GLY A 37 9.27 7.22 26.48
C GLY A 37 8.73 8.29 27.43
N ALA A 38 7.83 9.15 26.95
CA ALA A 38 7.19 10.20 27.75
C ALA A 38 6.41 9.65 28.95
N SER A 39 5.82 8.46 28.82
CA SER A 39 5.11 7.80 29.94
C SER A 39 6.01 7.46 31.13
N ARG A 40 7.35 7.46 30.95
CA ARG A 40 8.32 7.16 32.01
C ARG A 40 8.83 8.42 32.75
N ILE A 41 8.43 9.61 32.29
CA ILE A 41 8.81 10.87 32.93
C ILE A 41 8.12 10.97 34.30
N LYS A 42 8.89 11.22 35.35
CA LYS A 42 8.40 11.30 36.74
C LYS A 42 7.67 12.62 37.03
N ASN A 43 8.22 13.74 36.53
CA ASN A 43 7.62 15.06 36.72
C ASN A 43 6.36 15.19 35.83
N GLU A 44 5.23 15.51 36.45
CA GLU A 44 3.94 15.52 35.77
C GLU A 44 3.79 16.66 34.75
N GLU A 45 4.27 17.86 35.08
CA GLU A 45 4.24 19.02 34.18
C GLU A 45 5.08 18.75 32.92
N SER A 46 6.29 18.25 33.09
CA SER A 46 7.19 17.87 31.99
C SER A 46 6.58 16.77 31.13
N ARG A 47 5.93 15.77 31.75
CA ARG A 47 5.23 14.71 31.03
C ARG A 47 4.06 15.26 30.22
N SER A 48 3.25 16.14 30.81
CA SER A 48 2.13 16.78 30.13
C SER A 48 2.60 17.61 28.94
N ALA A 49 3.67 18.41 29.11
CA ALA A 49 4.23 19.20 28.03
C ALA A 49 4.68 18.33 26.84
N VAL A 50 5.39 17.22 27.10
CA VAL A 50 5.80 16.29 26.04
C VAL A 50 4.59 15.59 25.39
N PHE A 51 3.54 15.27 26.15
CA PHE A 51 2.30 14.74 25.58
C PHE A 51 1.58 15.75 24.68
N ASP A 52 1.60 17.03 25.03
CA ASP A 52 1.03 18.09 24.20
C ASP A 52 1.81 18.26 22.89
N GLU A 53 3.15 18.20 22.92
CA GLU A 53 3.97 18.18 21.71
C GLU A 53 3.68 16.97 20.82
N ILE A 54 3.54 15.77 21.42
CA ILE A 54 3.19 14.56 20.67
C ILE A 54 1.79 14.69 20.06
N ALA A 55 0.85 15.34 20.76
CA ALA A 55 -0.49 15.58 20.25
C ALA A 55 -0.47 16.49 19.00
N LEU A 56 0.39 17.50 18.96
CA LEU A 56 0.57 18.37 17.78
C LEU A 56 1.14 17.60 16.58
N ASP A 57 2.13 16.72 16.81
CA ASP A 57 2.66 15.85 15.76
C ASP A 57 1.59 14.88 15.22
N ILE A 58 0.79 14.30 16.12
CA ILE A 58 -0.33 13.43 15.75
C ILE A 58 -1.34 14.20 14.90
N ALA A 59 -1.73 15.41 15.33
CA ALA A 59 -2.66 16.25 14.61
C ALA A 59 -2.15 16.62 13.21
N SER A 60 -0.86 16.95 13.09
CA SER A 60 -0.23 17.22 11.79
C SER A 60 -0.28 16.01 10.87
N SER A 61 0.06 14.82 11.38
CA SER A 61 0.00 13.56 10.61
C SER A 61 -1.43 13.21 10.18
N MET A 62 -2.41 13.40 11.07
CA MET A 62 -3.83 13.21 10.77
C MET A 62 -4.36 14.23 9.75
N MET A 63 -3.87 15.46 9.79
CA MET A 63 -4.23 16.50 8.81
C MET A 63 -3.76 16.12 7.41
N THR A 64 -2.54 15.57 7.27
CA THR A 64 -2.07 15.02 5.99
C THR A 64 -2.98 13.90 5.48
N VAL A 65 -3.39 12.98 6.36
CA VAL A 65 -4.33 11.90 6.00
C VAL A 65 -5.68 12.46 5.54
N ALA A 66 -6.22 13.46 6.26
CA ALA A 66 -7.49 14.09 5.93
C ALA A 66 -7.43 14.80 4.57
N GLN A 67 -6.35 15.55 4.30
CA GLN A 67 -6.13 16.22 3.02
C GLN A 67 -6.02 15.21 1.88
N ARG A 68 -5.29 14.10 2.08
CA ARG A 68 -5.17 13.02 1.10
C ARG A 68 -6.52 12.39 0.76
N GLN A 69 -7.39 12.22 1.76
CA GLN A 69 -8.73 11.66 1.58
C GLN A 69 -9.66 12.61 0.81
N GLN A 70 -9.52 13.92 0.97
CA GLN A 70 -10.29 14.91 0.22
C GLN A 70 -9.82 15.02 -1.24
N ASN A 71 -8.56 14.68 -1.52
CA ASN A 71 -7.93 14.82 -2.83
C ASN A 71 -7.86 13.51 -3.63
N VAL A 72 -8.72 12.54 -3.34
CA VAL A 72 -8.84 11.32 -4.17
C VAL A 72 -9.56 11.68 -5.47
N PRO A 73 -8.93 11.53 -6.65
CA PRO A 73 -9.58 11.82 -7.93
C PRO A 73 -10.78 10.90 -8.18
N HIS A 74 -11.67 11.32 -9.08
CA HIS A 74 -12.71 10.44 -9.60
C HIS A 74 -12.08 9.23 -10.31
N ILE A 75 -12.52 8.02 -9.97
CA ILE A 75 -11.98 6.78 -10.53
C ILE A 75 -13.02 6.17 -11.46
N GLU A 76 -12.69 6.11 -12.74
CA GLU A 76 -13.51 5.45 -13.76
C GLU A 76 -12.80 4.21 -14.31
N TYR A 77 -13.58 3.20 -14.70
CA TYR A 77 -13.05 1.94 -15.21
C TYR A 77 -13.56 1.67 -16.62
N PRO A 78 -12.68 1.48 -17.61
CA PRO A 78 -13.12 1.11 -18.96
C PRO A 78 -13.76 -0.28 -18.96
N GLU A 79 -15.04 -0.40 -19.32
CA GLU A 79 -15.80 -1.67 -19.32
C GLU A 79 -15.21 -2.75 -20.25
N ILE A 80 -14.48 -2.32 -21.29
CA ILE A 80 -13.82 -3.20 -22.25
C ILE A 80 -12.69 -4.02 -21.63
N LEU A 81 -12.10 -3.55 -20.52
CA LEU A 81 -10.99 -4.24 -19.89
C LEU A 81 -11.51 -5.34 -18.96
N PRO A 82 -11.03 -6.59 -19.10
CA PRO A 82 -11.41 -7.68 -18.21
C PRO A 82 -11.29 -7.29 -16.74
N VAL A 83 -10.15 -6.71 -16.32
CA VAL A 83 -9.92 -6.31 -14.90
C VAL A 83 -11.01 -5.40 -14.35
N SER A 84 -11.56 -4.49 -15.15
CA SER A 84 -12.67 -3.62 -14.76
C SER A 84 -13.93 -4.43 -14.40
N GLN A 85 -14.22 -5.49 -15.16
CA GLN A 85 -15.40 -6.33 -14.94
C GLN A 85 -15.30 -7.19 -13.67
N LYS A 86 -14.09 -7.39 -13.13
CA LYS A 86 -13.86 -8.09 -11.84
C LYS A 86 -13.42 -7.15 -10.73
N ARG A 87 -13.65 -5.85 -10.89
CA ARG A 87 -13.27 -4.84 -9.89
C ARG A 87 -13.70 -5.23 -8.49
N ASP A 88 -14.97 -5.58 -8.31
CA ASP A 88 -15.54 -5.87 -6.99
C ASP A 88 -14.97 -7.17 -6.38
N ASP A 89 -14.77 -8.21 -7.21
CA ASP A 89 -14.12 -9.46 -6.80
C ASP A 89 -12.66 -9.22 -6.36
N ILE A 90 -11.92 -8.40 -7.12
CA ILE A 90 -10.54 -8.00 -6.83
C ILE A 90 -10.47 -7.17 -5.54
N ALA A 91 -11.33 -6.16 -5.42
CA ALA A 91 -11.45 -5.30 -4.25
C ALA A 91 -11.69 -6.13 -2.98
N LYS A 92 -12.67 -7.04 -3.02
CA LYS A 92 -12.98 -7.96 -1.93
C LYS A 92 -11.77 -8.82 -1.57
N ALA A 93 -11.10 -9.41 -2.56
CA ALA A 93 -9.92 -10.23 -2.32
C ALA A 93 -8.80 -9.44 -1.64
N ILE A 94 -8.54 -8.19 -2.04
CA ILE A 94 -7.52 -7.32 -1.44
C ILE A 94 -7.89 -6.95 0.00
N LEU A 95 -9.17 -6.69 0.30
CA LEU A 95 -9.63 -6.37 1.65
C LEU A 95 -9.44 -7.56 2.59
N GLU A 96 -9.86 -8.75 2.18
CA GLU A 96 -9.89 -9.96 3.01
C GLU A 96 -8.51 -10.62 3.18
N ASN A 97 -7.58 -10.41 2.24
CA ASN A 97 -6.31 -11.14 2.20
C ASN A 97 -5.12 -10.20 2.25
N GLN A 98 -4.05 -10.59 2.95
CA GLN A 98 -2.82 -9.79 3.01
C GLN A 98 -2.04 -9.86 1.68
N VAL A 99 -2.08 -11.01 1.00
CA VAL A 99 -1.38 -11.27 -0.26
C VAL A 99 -2.37 -11.77 -1.31
N VAL A 100 -2.44 -11.11 -2.48
CA VAL A 100 -3.34 -11.48 -3.58
C VAL A 100 -2.55 -11.70 -4.86
N ILE A 101 -2.88 -12.74 -5.63
CA ILE A 101 -2.29 -12.99 -6.95
C ILE A 101 -3.35 -12.75 -8.02
N VAL A 102 -3.07 -11.81 -8.92
CA VAL A 102 -3.95 -11.50 -10.05
C VAL A 102 -3.29 -12.02 -11.33
N ALA A 103 -3.88 -13.06 -11.92
CA ALA A 103 -3.35 -13.71 -13.11
C ALA A 103 -4.19 -13.35 -14.33
N GLY A 104 -3.56 -12.84 -15.40
CA GLY A 104 -4.25 -12.52 -16.64
C GLY A 104 -3.32 -12.18 -17.78
N GLU A 105 -3.82 -12.30 -19.01
CA GLU A 105 -3.01 -12.02 -20.20
C GLU A 105 -2.61 -10.55 -20.30
N THR A 106 -1.60 -10.26 -21.11
CA THR A 106 -1.24 -8.87 -21.45
C THR A 106 -2.44 -8.20 -22.12
N GLY A 107 -2.67 -6.91 -21.81
CA GLY A 107 -3.86 -6.19 -22.31
C GLY A 107 -5.13 -6.35 -21.46
N SER A 108 -5.14 -7.24 -20.45
CA SER A 108 -6.29 -7.37 -19.54
C SER A 108 -6.55 -6.16 -18.61
N GLY A 109 -5.61 -5.21 -18.55
CA GLY A 109 -5.73 -4.00 -17.71
C GLY A 109 -5.10 -4.10 -16.31
N LYS A 110 -4.39 -5.18 -15.96
CA LYS A 110 -3.81 -5.38 -14.60
C LYS A 110 -3.00 -4.17 -14.14
N THR A 111 -2.02 -3.80 -14.94
CA THR A 111 -1.03 -2.75 -14.67
C THR A 111 -1.64 -1.36 -14.44
N THR A 112 -2.71 -1.02 -15.16
CA THR A 112 -3.33 0.31 -15.07
C THR A 112 -4.49 0.34 -14.08
N GLN A 113 -5.25 -0.75 -13.94
CA GLN A 113 -6.48 -0.74 -13.14
C GLN A 113 -6.27 -1.18 -11.68
N LEU A 114 -5.34 -2.11 -11.37
CA LEU A 114 -5.11 -2.54 -9.98
C LEU A 114 -4.78 -1.40 -8.99
N PRO A 115 -3.90 -0.44 -9.30
CA PRO A 115 -3.65 0.67 -8.37
C PRO A 115 -4.88 1.58 -8.17
N LYS A 116 -5.76 1.71 -9.18
CA LYS A 116 -7.03 2.43 -9.08
C LYS A 116 -8.00 1.71 -8.14
N ILE A 117 -8.12 0.39 -8.26
CA ILE A 117 -8.93 -0.45 -7.35
C ILE A 117 -8.44 -0.31 -5.90
N CYS A 118 -7.13 -0.35 -5.70
CA CYS A 118 -6.53 -0.11 -4.39
C CYS A 118 -6.89 1.27 -3.82
N ALA A 119 -6.81 2.32 -4.63
CA ALA A 119 -7.17 3.67 -4.22
C ALA A 119 -8.66 3.79 -3.86
N GLU A 120 -9.55 3.20 -4.66
CA GLU A 120 -11.00 3.19 -4.44
C GLU A 120 -11.39 2.55 -3.10
N ILE A 121 -10.72 1.46 -2.71
CA ILE A 121 -10.95 0.81 -1.40
C ILE A 121 -10.17 1.47 -0.25
N GLY A 122 -9.62 2.67 -0.47
CA GLY A 122 -8.98 3.50 0.57
C GLY A 122 -7.52 3.20 0.86
N ARG A 123 -6.81 2.44 0.01
CA ARG A 123 -5.34 2.32 0.07
C ARG A 123 -4.68 3.59 -0.46
N GLY A 124 -3.44 3.86 -0.07
CA GLY A 124 -2.74 5.13 -0.36
C GLY A 124 -3.14 6.29 0.56
N LYS A 125 -4.20 6.12 1.37
CA LYS A 125 -4.63 7.12 2.36
C LYS A 125 -3.62 7.32 3.49
N PHE A 126 -3.17 6.22 4.10
CA PHE A 126 -2.24 6.25 5.23
C PHE A 126 -0.78 6.05 4.81
N GLY A 127 -0.54 5.45 3.64
CA GLY A 127 0.79 5.25 3.06
C GLY A 127 0.81 5.57 1.58
N VAL A 128 1.59 4.82 0.82
CA VAL A 128 1.66 4.89 -0.64
C VAL A 128 1.32 3.51 -1.21
N ILE A 129 0.62 3.49 -2.34
CA ILE A 129 0.50 2.33 -3.23
C ILE A 129 1.75 2.33 -4.12
N GLY A 130 2.73 1.51 -3.76
CA GLY A 130 3.94 1.31 -4.55
C GLY A 130 3.69 0.26 -5.63
N HIS A 131 3.92 0.61 -6.89
CA HIS A 131 3.68 -0.29 -8.01
C HIS A 131 4.97 -0.47 -8.81
N THR A 132 5.57 -1.66 -8.74
CA THR A 132 6.83 -1.92 -9.42
C THR A 132 6.61 -2.27 -10.89
N GLN A 133 7.63 -2.03 -11.69
CA GLN A 133 7.73 -2.34 -13.11
C GLN A 133 9.17 -2.80 -13.40
N PRO A 134 9.39 -3.78 -14.29
CA PRO A 134 10.75 -4.26 -14.58
C PRO A 134 11.59 -3.21 -15.29
N ARG A 135 10.97 -2.27 -16.02
CA ARG A 135 11.64 -1.31 -16.91
C ARG A 135 11.29 0.14 -16.58
N ARG A 136 12.27 1.05 -16.72
CA ARG A 136 12.07 2.49 -16.44
C ARG A 136 11.02 3.12 -17.36
N LEU A 137 11.05 2.79 -18.65
CA LEU A 137 10.09 3.33 -19.61
C LEU A 137 8.66 2.86 -19.30
N ALA A 138 8.50 1.60 -18.90
CA ALA A 138 7.23 1.05 -18.45
C ALA A 138 6.71 1.79 -17.21
N ALA A 139 7.53 1.96 -16.17
CA ALA A 139 7.13 2.73 -14.97
C ALA A 139 6.63 4.14 -15.31
N ARG A 140 7.34 4.86 -16.20
CA ARG A 140 6.97 6.22 -16.61
C ARG A 140 5.70 6.26 -17.45
N SER A 141 5.60 5.38 -18.45
CA SER A 141 4.46 5.30 -19.36
C SER A 141 3.18 4.89 -18.62
N VAL A 142 3.28 3.88 -17.74
CA VAL A 142 2.16 3.44 -16.90
C VAL A 142 1.72 4.55 -15.95
N ALA A 143 2.65 5.25 -15.30
CA ALA A 143 2.30 6.37 -14.43
C ALA A 143 1.55 7.48 -15.18
N SER A 144 2.05 7.82 -16.38
CA SER A 144 1.41 8.84 -17.24
C SER A 144 0.01 8.41 -17.63
N ARG A 145 -0.16 7.14 -18.03
CA ARG A 145 -1.46 6.58 -18.40
C ARG A 145 -2.46 6.58 -17.25
N ILE A 146 -2.04 6.16 -16.04
CA ILE A 146 -2.93 6.17 -14.87
C ILE A 146 -3.28 7.60 -14.48
N ALA A 147 -2.33 8.54 -14.56
CA ALA A 147 -2.58 9.95 -14.29
C ALA A 147 -3.63 10.54 -15.24
N GLU A 148 -3.52 10.23 -16.54
CA GLU A 148 -4.52 10.60 -17.56
C GLU A 148 -5.90 10.01 -17.24
N GLU A 149 -5.97 8.70 -16.96
CA GLU A 149 -7.23 8.01 -16.63
C GLU A 149 -7.88 8.49 -15.33
N MET A 150 -7.10 9.05 -14.40
CA MET A 150 -7.59 9.61 -13.13
C MET A 150 -7.73 11.14 -13.18
N HIS A 151 -7.57 11.76 -14.36
CA HIS A 151 -7.65 13.21 -14.55
C HIS A 151 -6.80 14.02 -13.56
N THR A 152 -5.60 13.52 -13.24
CA THR A 152 -4.65 14.17 -12.34
C THR A 152 -3.37 14.53 -13.09
N GLN A 153 -2.71 15.61 -12.67
CA GLN A 153 -1.38 15.91 -13.18
C GLN A 153 -0.38 14.86 -12.68
N LEU A 154 0.47 14.36 -13.58
CA LEU A 154 1.55 13.46 -13.23
C LEU A 154 2.54 14.15 -12.28
N GLY A 155 2.77 13.55 -11.11
CA GLY A 155 3.55 14.11 -9.99
C GLY A 155 2.69 14.50 -8.79
N GLU A 156 1.37 14.67 -8.98
CA GLU A 156 0.41 14.92 -7.90
C GLU A 156 -0.05 13.58 -7.32
N TYR A 157 -1.29 13.15 -7.55
CA TYR A 157 -1.83 11.91 -6.99
C TYR A 157 -1.10 10.65 -7.49
N VAL A 158 -0.75 10.64 -8.78
CA VAL A 158 0.01 9.58 -9.45
C VAL A 158 1.38 10.12 -9.83
N GLY A 159 2.44 9.39 -9.49
CA GLY A 159 3.81 9.76 -9.81
C GLY A 159 4.68 8.56 -10.13
N TYR A 160 5.93 8.81 -10.50
CA TYR A 160 6.92 7.74 -10.68
C TYR A 160 8.28 8.07 -10.10
N LYS A 161 9.05 7.02 -9.78
CA LYS A 161 10.44 7.12 -9.38
C LYS A 161 11.26 6.06 -10.09
N VAL A 162 12.20 6.48 -10.93
CA VAL A 162 13.15 5.61 -11.62
C VAL A 162 14.57 6.11 -11.37
N ARG A 163 15.57 5.30 -11.71
CA ARG A 163 16.96 5.74 -11.53
C ARG A 163 17.23 7.00 -12.38
N PHE A 164 17.78 8.02 -11.74
CA PHE A 164 18.14 9.34 -12.29
C PHE A 164 16.95 10.23 -12.70
N ASN A 165 15.71 9.83 -12.45
CA ASN A 165 14.55 10.65 -12.78
C ASN A 165 13.34 10.28 -11.94
N ASP A 166 12.74 11.27 -11.30
CA ASP A 166 11.55 11.10 -10.48
C ASP A 166 10.57 12.26 -10.69
N LYS A 167 9.30 11.93 -10.55
CA LYS A 167 8.18 12.87 -10.57
C LYS A 167 7.16 12.42 -9.55
N VAL A 168 7.41 12.79 -8.30
CA VAL A 168 6.58 12.50 -7.12
C VAL A 168 6.53 13.74 -6.24
N SER A 169 5.48 13.87 -5.46
CA SER A 169 5.30 14.92 -4.45
C SER A 169 4.85 14.31 -3.13
N GLU A 170 4.66 15.14 -2.11
CA GLU A 170 4.05 14.72 -0.84
C GLU A 170 2.59 14.26 -1.01
N ASN A 171 1.93 14.70 -2.10
CA ASN A 171 0.56 14.33 -2.46
C ASN A 171 0.48 12.99 -3.20
N THR A 172 1.61 12.42 -3.65
CA THR A 172 1.61 11.16 -4.39
C THR A 172 1.15 10.00 -3.51
N GLN A 173 0.07 9.36 -3.95
CA GLN A 173 -0.54 8.19 -3.31
C GLN A 173 -0.33 6.92 -4.14
N ILE A 174 -0.20 7.05 -5.47
CA ILE A 174 0.19 5.96 -6.37
C ILE A 174 1.59 6.26 -6.93
N LYS A 175 2.58 5.46 -6.55
CA LYS A 175 3.98 5.61 -6.99
C LYS A 175 4.40 4.43 -7.85
N LEU A 176 4.57 4.69 -9.14
CA LEU A 176 5.17 3.73 -10.07
C LEU A 176 6.70 3.77 -9.91
N MET A 177 7.35 2.62 -9.91
CA MET A 177 8.80 2.58 -9.76
C MET A 177 9.38 1.35 -10.42
N THR A 178 10.70 1.34 -10.61
CA THR A 178 11.37 0.09 -10.98
C THR A 178 11.60 -0.80 -9.77
N ASP A 179 11.71 -2.11 -9.97
CA ASP A 179 12.07 -3.07 -8.90
C ASP A 179 13.34 -2.63 -8.13
N GLY A 180 14.35 -2.17 -8.86
CA GLY A 180 15.60 -1.67 -8.27
C GLY A 180 15.44 -0.43 -7.38
N ILE A 181 14.39 0.39 -7.59
CA ILE A 181 14.09 1.53 -6.72
C ILE A 181 13.47 1.04 -5.42
N LEU A 182 12.55 0.05 -5.47
CA LEU A 182 12.00 -0.55 -4.26
C LEU A 182 13.11 -1.24 -3.44
N LEU A 183 14.02 -1.98 -4.10
CA LEU A 183 15.18 -2.59 -3.43
C LEU A 183 16.10 -1.55 -2.78
N ALA A 184 16.34 -0.40 -3.43
CA ALA A 184 17.12 0.68 -2.83
C ALA A 184 16.40 1.29 -1.62
N GLU A 185 15.08 1.50 -1.68
CA GLU A 185 14.31 2.04 -0.56
C GLU A 185 14.26 1.08 0.64
N ILE A 186 14.22 -0.24 0.40
CA ILE A 186 14.29 -1.29 1.44
C ILE A 186 15.56 -1.15 2.32
N GLN A 187 16.67 -0.68 1.76
CA GLN A 187 17.92 -0.49 2.51
C GLN A 187 17.78 0.55 3.63
N HIS A 188 16.94 1.56 3.42
CA HIS A 188 16.73 2.66 4.36
C HIS A 188 15.43 2.54 5.16
N ASP A 189 14.40 1.91 4.59
CA ASP A 189 13.11 1.65 5.24
C ASP A 189 12.84 0.14 5.33
N ARG A 190 13.48 -0.50 6.33
CA ARG A 190 13.45 -1.96 6.49
C ARG A 190 12.08 -2.56 6.81
N PHE A 191 11.07 -1.73 7.04
CA PHE A 191 9.71 -2.20 7.26
C PHE A 191 8.75 -1.67 6.20
N LEU A 192 9.24 -0.95 5.18
CA LEU A 192 8.42 -0.33 4.15
C LEU A 192 7.30 0.54 4.76
N ASN A 193 7.60 1.29 5.83
CA ASN A 193 6.62 2.12 6.54
C ASN A 193 6.03 3.24 5.68
N GLN A 194 6.70 3.64 4.60
CA GLN A 194 6.12 4.56 3.61
C GLN A 194 4.91 3.94 2.89
N TYR A 195 4.86 2.61 2.76
CA TYR A 195 3.87 1.91 1.96
C TYR A 195 2.80 1.27 2.82
N ASP A 196 1.56 1.39 2.35
CA ASP A 196 0.49 0.52 2.80
C ASP A 196 0.27 -0.63 1.80
N THR A 197 0.57 -0.43 0.51
CA THR A 197 0.30 -1.42 -0.53
C THR A 197 1.49 -1.52 -1.47
N ILE A 198 1.89 -2.74 -1.81
CA ILE A 198 2.92 -3.01 -2.81
C ILE A 198 2.31 -3.89 -3.90
N ILE A 199 2.38 -3.44 -5.14
CA ILE A 199 2.02 -4.18 -6.34
C ILE A 199 3.32 -4.57 -7.03
N ILE A 200 3.58 -5.88 -7.14
CA ILE A 200 4.68 -6.43 -7.91
C ILE A 200 4.12 -6.85 -9.26
N ASP A 201 4.36 -6.02 -10.28
CA ASP A 201 3.85 -6.27 -11.62
C ASP A 201 4.79 -7.18 -12.43
N GLU A 202 4.23 -7.84 -13.43
CA GLU A 202 4.99 -8.67 -14.39
C GLU A 202 5.88 -9.73 -13.70
N ALA A 203 5.43 -10.33 -12.58
CA ALA A 203 6.21 -11.30 -11.82
C ALA A 203 6.57 -12.58 -12.60
N HIS A 204 5.99 -12.74 -13.79
CA HIS A 204 6.34 -13.79 -14.73
C HIS A 204 7.68 -13.57 -15.45
N GLU A 205 8.25 -12.35 -15.45
CA GLU A 205 9.58 -12.08 -16.02
C GLU A 205 10.72 -12.75 -15.22
N ARG A 206 10.45 -13.24 -14.00
CA ARG A 206 11.42 -13.96 -13.12
C ARG A 206 12.78 -13.27 -13.02
N SER A 207 12.77 -11.96 -12.85
CA SER A 207 14.01 -11.23 -12.61
C SER A 207 14.54 -11.53 -11.20
N LEU A 208 15.87 -11.56 -11.04
CA LEU A 208 16.51 -11.69 -9.71
C LEU A 208 16.00 -10.63 -8.73
N ASN A 209 15.70 -9.42 -9.22
CA ASN A 209 15.18 -8.35 -8.38
C ASN A 209 13.81 -8.72 -7.78
N ILE A 210 12.92 -9.32 -8.57
CA ILE A 210 11.60 -9.76 -8.10
C ILE A 210 11.76 -10.86 -7.06
N ASP A 211 12.65 -11.83 -7.28
CA ASP A 211 12.93 -12.88 -6.30
C ASP A 211 13.46 -12.31 -4.97
N PHE A 212 14.37 -11.33 -5.02
CA PHE A 212 14.85 -10.64 -3.83
C PHE A 212 13.73 -9.88 -3.11
N ILE A 213 12.88 -9.15 -3.84
CA ILE A 213 11.75 -8.42 -3.26
C ILE A 213 10.80 -9.39 -2.56
N LEU A 214 10.41 -10.48 -3.22
CA LEU A 214 9.50 -11.47 -2.64
C LEU A 214 10.12 -12.18 -1.43
N GLY A 215 11.41 -12.54 -1.51
CA GLY A 215 12.16 -13.10 -0.39
C GLY A 215 12.25 -12.14 0.80
N TYR A 216 12.37 -10.84 0.54
CA TYR A 216 12.36 -9.80 1.56
C TYR A 216 10.97 -9.62 2.19
N LEU A 217 9.93 -9.49 1.37
CA LEU A 217 8.55 -9.31 1.82
C LEU A 217 8.10 -10.44 2.74
N LYS A 218 8.51 -11.68 2.47
CA LYS A 218 8.27 -12.83 3.36
C LYS A 218 8.66 -12.56 4.82
N ASN A 219 9.75 -11.83 5.07
CA ASN A 219 10.22 -11.51 6.42
C ASN A 219 9.54 -10.29 7.03
N VAL A 220 9.04 -9.38 6.19
CA VAL A 220 8.36 -8.14 6.61
C VAL A 220 6.90 -8.37 6.93
N LEU A 221 6.19 -9.17 6.13
CA LEU A 221 4.73 -9.35 6.24
C LEU A 221 4.25 -9.82 7.62
N PRO A 222 4.93 -10.74 8.34
CA PRO A 222 4.55 -11.10 9.71
C PRO A 222 4.65 -9.94 10.71
N LYS A 223 5.48 -8.93 10.41
CA LYS A 223 5.68 -7.73 11.25
C LYS A 223 4.83 -6.55 10.81
N ARG A 224 4.26 -6.61 9.60
CA ARG A 224 3.42 -5.59 8.96
C ARG A 224 2.11 -6.22 8.46
N PRO A 225 1.22 -6.70 9.35
CA PRO A 225 -0.05 -7.31 8.96
C PRO A 225 -0.97 -6.35 8.19
N ASP A 226 -0.71 -5.05 8.30
CA ASP A 226 -1.41 -3.96 7.60
C ASP A 226 -0.94 -3.74 6.15
N LEU A 227 0.27 -4.20 5.80
CA LEU A 227 0.84 -4.08 4.45
C LEU A 227 0.19 -5.10 3.51
N LYS A 228 -0.45 -4.61 2.46
CA LYS A 228 -1.07 -5.43 1.41
C LYS A 228 -0.06 -5.65 0.27
N VAL A 229 0.01 -6.87 -0.24
CA VAL A 229 0.86 -7.22 -1.38
C VAL A 229 0.00 -7.82 -2.49
N ILE A 230 0.13 -7.27 -3.69
CA ILE A 230 -0.54 -7.76 -4.89
C ILE A 230 0.55 -8.18 -5.86
N ILE A 231 0.44 -9.39 -6.40
CA ILE A 231 1.40 -9.91 -7.37
C ILE A 231 0.66 -10.20 -8.67
N THR A 232 1.11 -9.61 -9.76
CA THR A 232 0.53 -9.87 -11.08
C THR A 232 1.33 -10.91 -11.84
N SER A 233 0.66 -11.76 -12.61
CA SER A 233 1.31 -12.77 -13.44
C SER A 233 0.49 -13.09 -14.69
N GLN A 234 1.10 -13.79 -15.64
CA GLN A 234 0.38 -14.40 -16.76
C GLN A 234 -0.13 -15.79 -16.38
N PRO A 235 -1.28 -16.26 -16.91
CA PRO A 235 -1.88 -17.54 -16.54
C PRO A 235 -0.96 -18.75 -16.73
N SER A 236 -0.20 -18.79 -17.84
CA SER A 236 0.74 -19.86 -18.19
C SER A 236 1.86 -20.06 -17.17
N THR A 237 2.25 -18.99 -16.49
CA THR A 237 3.37 -19.00 -15.53
C THR A 237 2.87 -19.19 -14.10
N GLN A 238 1.57 -19.12 -13.84
CA GLN A 238 1.02 -19.13 -12.49
C GLN A 238 1.30 -20.44 -11.73
N SER A 239 1.12 -21.60 -12.36
CA SER A 239 1.36 -22.91 -11.72
C SER A 239 2.81 -23.05 -11.30
N VAL A 240 3.74 -22.61 -12.15
CA VAL A 240 5.17 -22.67 -11.87
C VAL A 240 5.56 -21.59 -10.84
N PHE A 241 4.95 -20.40 -10.90
CA PHE A 241 5.17 -19.33 -9.93
C PHE A 241 4.68 -19.74 -8.53
N GLN A 242 3.51 -20.38 -8.41
CA GLN A 242 3.03 -20.95 -7.14
C GLN A 242 3.93 -22.07 -6.61
N SER A 243 4.64 -22.80 -7.48
CA SER A 243 5.55 -23.87 -7.09
C SER A 243 6.93 -23.39 -6.62
N THR A 244 7.31 -22.13 -6.89
CA THR A 244 8.58 -21.54 -6.43
C THR A 244 8.63 -21.52 -4.90
N LEU A 245 9.80 -21.85 -4.32
CA LEU A 245 10.01 -21.94 -2.86
C LEU A 245 9.50 -20.71 -2.08
N VAL A 246 9.67 -19.52 -2.67
CA VAL A 246 9.22 -18.24 -2.09
C VAL A 246 7.69 -18.17 -2.04
N MET A 247 6.98 -18.61 -3.09
CA MET A 247 5.52 -18.61 -3.14
C MET A 247 4.90 -19.73 -2.30
N ARG A 248 5.55 -20.90 -2.19
CA ARG A 248 5.19 -21.97 -1.24
C ARG A 248 5.30 -21.55 0.24
N GLN A 249 6.02 -20.48 0.54
CA GLN A 249 6.11 -19.93 1.89
C GLN A 249 5.20 -18.71 2.07
N LEU A 250 4.94 -17.94 1.01
CA LEU A 250 3.87 -16.94 0.99
C LEU A 250 2.47 -17.57 0.98
N SER A 251 2.32 -18.85 0.59
CA SER A 251 1.04 -19.58 0.64
C SER A 251 0.52 -19.85 2.05
N LYS A 252 1.29 -19.52 3.10
CA LYS A 252 0.75 -19.41 4.48
C LYS A 252 -0.17 -18.20 4.65
N PHE A 253 -0.06 -17.20 3.78
CA PHE A 253 -1.05 -16.15 3.64
C PHE A 253 -2.13 -16.65 2.68
N PRO A 254 -3.41 -16.42 2.96
CA PRO A 254 -4.47 -16.82 2.06
C PRO A 254 -4.27 -16.12 0.71
N VAL A 255 -3.95 -16.91 -0.32
CA VAL A 255 -3.73 -16.44 -1.68
C VAL A 255 -5.00 -16.69 -2.47
N VAL A 256 -5.64 -15.61 -2.93
CA VAL A 256 -6.79 -15.71 -3.83
C VAL A 256 -6.32 -15.50 -5.27
N PRO A 257 -6.35 -16.53 -6.13
CA PRO A 257 -6.03 -16.39 -7.54
C PRO A 257 -7.23 -15.83 -8.30
N ILE A 258 -7.07 -14.70 -8.97
CA ILE A 258 -8.07 -14.16 -9.89
C ILE A 258 -7.63 -14.52 -11.30
N ARG A 259 -8.39 -15.38 -11.98
CA ARG A 259 -8.08 -15.90 -13.33
C ARG A 259 -9.14 -15.48 -14.33
N TRP A 260 -8.67 -15.12 -15.52
CA TRP A 260 -9.50 -14.92 -16.70
C TRP A 260 -9.47 -16.21 -17.51
N THR A 261 -10.64 -16.78 -17.80
CA THR A 261 -10.77 -17.86 -18.78
C THR A 261 -11.86 -17.47 -19.76
N PRO A 262 -11.60 -17.47 -21.07
CA PRO A 262 -12.68 -17.49 -22.05
C PRO A 262 -13.29 -18.89 -21.96
N ALA A 263 -14.49 -18.98 -21.37
CA ALA A 263 -15.28 -20.17 -21.08
C ALA A 263 -15.03 -20.85 -19.71
N ILE A 264 -16.16 -20.97 -18.99
CA ILE A 264 -16.49 -21.87 -17.89
C ILE A 264 -15.53 -23.06 -17.74
N VAL A 265 -14.79 -23.11 -16.62
CA VAL A 265 -14.28 -24.37 -16.06
C VAL A 265 -14.68 -24.46 -14.59
N ARG A 266 -15.25 -25.62 -14.29
CA ARG A 266 -16.10 -25.98 -13.16
C ARG A 266 -15.43 -25.85 -11.79
N PHE A 267 -16.30 -25.63 -10.82
CA PHE A 267 -16.14 -25.93 -9.39
C PHE A 267 -15.41 -27.27 -9.14
N LEU A 268 -14.58 -27.30 -8.09
CA LEU A 268 -14.06 -28.41 -7.27
C LEU A 268 -12.59 -28.08 -6.90
N ALA A 269 -12.21 -27.97 -5.62
CA ALA A 269 -12.23 -29.07 -4.67
C ALA A 269 -12.64 -28.67 -3.24
N LYS A 270 -13.72 -29.32 -2.79
CA LYS A 270 -13.87 -29.85 -1.43
C LYS A 270 -13.21 -31.24 -1.42
N MET A 271 -12.72 -31.70 -0.26
CA MET A 271 -12.04 -32.99 0.02
C MET A 271 -10.57 -32.97 -0.46
N MET A 272 -9.53 -33.07 0.38
CA MET A 272 -9.29 -33.89 1.59
C MET A 272 -8.50 -33.11 2.65
#